data_AF-A0A197KD92-F1
#
_entry.id   AF-A0A197KD92-F1
#
_cell.length_a   1.000
_cell.length_b   1.000
_cell.length_c   1.000
_cell.angle_alpha   90.00
_cell.angle_beta   90.00
_cell.angle_gamma   90.00
#
_symmetry.space_group_name_H-M   'P 1'
#
loop_
_entity.id
_entity.type
_entity.pdbx_description
1 polymer ?
#
loop_
_entity_poly.entity_id
_entity_poly.type
_entity_poly.pdbx_seq_one_letter_code
_entity_poly.pdbx_strand_id
1 'polypeptide(L)'
;MSASILRCTVCDPFRTFKSAEQERRHRLEYHAESFTVAIAAKSGLLETVVVNQVDGVFKCQICETSLTTKTGCRKHLKNNLCTTGKDNNQDPPELTLPAVTLPKRQDIPPLPEPRQQPETRAFNNTVLYSYGELHASTNKKRKTLGIVESLGIEPISIKDALATRSYVELSDEVCELLNRDWQFSPHLCYAPALILAGCLLVNSKNGQAVIANTVEAYGRQKTVDIHREPFVVQKDHPATASLPPSIKTSYRKVWPVTVPTIVGKRLIIGTKSFDALITSSLRFDKVVEPCIGASTPSLVLTDGSHSLATKIFLDTEHLEIGLKMAESKDTWSISSSDLLYQLRQVKTKFFDVSTFYLCRASSFFADNHPCQPYTIFNLTSFDQAHSGDGVAASNLFHTIACDVIQDGSRAVLKRERVQQLRVRCADQGIISNEFDGILTLFGDDSSLPILGNPVLNKFLENLASQLLPYIAKAIKTVAKLIEKEFVSPAV
;
A
#
# COMPACT_ATOMS: atom_id res chain seq x y z
N MET A 1 -21.61 -14.32 -36.31
CA MET A 1 -22.66 -13.29 -36.13
C MET A 1 -22.11 -12.24 -35.19
N SER A 2 -21.83 -11.03 -35.69
CA SER A 2 -21.33 -9.91 -34.86
C SER A 2 -22.43 -9.48 -33.87
N ALA A 3 -22.18 -9.60 -32.58
CA ALA A 3 -23.11 -9.11 -31.56
C ALA A 3 -23.26 -7.58 -31.71
N SER A 4 -24.46 -7.13 -32.04
CA SER A 4 -24.79 -5.70 -32.15
C SER A 4 -24.59 -5.02 -30.81
N ILE A 5 -23.61 -4.10 -30.74
CA ILE A 5 -23.34 -3.28 -29.55
C ILE A 5 -24.47 -2.27 -29.39
N LEU A 6 -25.18 -2.30 -28.27
CA LEU A 6 -26.24 -1.36 -27.96
C LEU A 6 -25.67 -0.14 -27.22
N ARG A 7 -26.15 1.05 -27.57
CA ARG A 7 -25.74 2.33 -26.97
C ARG A 7 -26.98 3.09 -26.51
N CYS A 8 -26.85 3.84 -25.42
CA CYS A 8 -27.92 4.73 -24.98
C CYS A 8 -27.94 5.96 -25.90
N THR A 9 -29.13 6.42 -26.29
CA THR A 9 -29.30 7.58 -27.18
C THR A 9 -29.31 8.92 -26.45
N VAL A 10 -29.33 8.91 -25.10
CA VAL A 10 -29.52 10.11 -24.26
C VAL A 10 -28.24 10.51 -23.53
N CYS A 11 -27.45 9.54 -23.06
CA CYS A 11 -26.13 9.82 -22.46
C CYS A 11 -24.98 9.56 -23.42
N ASP A 12 -23.78 9.92 -22.96
CA ASP A 12 -22.47 9.65 -23.55
C ASP A 12 -22.46 8.54 -24.62
N PRO A 13 -22.10 8.88 -25.89
CA PRO A 13 -22.08 7.95 -27.01
C PRO A 13 -21.09 6.78 -26.85
N PHE A 14 -20.23 6.82 -25.83
CA PHE A 14 -19.26 5.76 -25.51
C PHE A 14 -19.81 4.69 -24.57
N ARG A 15 -20.99 4.90 -23.95
CA ARG A 15 -21.57 3.91 -23.03
C ARG A 15 -22.25 2.76 -23.80
N THR A 16 -21.65 1.58 -23.71
CA THR A 16 -22.10 0.36 -24.43
C THR A 16 -22.74 -0.66 -23.48
N PHE A 17 -23.73 -1.40 -23.98
CA PHE A 17 -24.49 -2.39 -23.23
C PHE A 17 -24.41 -3.77 -23.90
N LYS A 18 -24.34 -4.84 -23.10
CA LYS A 18 -24.23 -6.22 -23.58
C LYS A 18 -25.58 -6.81 -23.97
N SER A 19 -26.68 -6.21 -23.54
CA SER A 19 -28.04 -6.64 -23.88
C SER A 19 -29.04 -5.48 -23.85
N ALA A 20 -30.15 -5.63 -24.56
CA ALA A 20 -31.23 -4.63 -24.59
C ALA A 20 -31.83 -4.39 -23.21
N GLU A 21 -31.84 -5.41 -22.34
CA GLU A 21 -32.33 -5.26 -20.97
C GLU A 21 -31.41 -4.40 -20.10
N GLN A 22 -30.09 -4.47 -20.30
CA GLN A 22 -29.15 -3.60 -19.58
C GLN A 22 -29.29 -2.15 -20.01
N GLU A 23 -29.43 -1.91 -21.31
CA GLU A 23 -29.66 -0.59 -21.88
C GLU A 23 -30.99 0.01 -21.39
N ARG A 24 -32.08 -0.80 -21.40
CA ARG A 24 -33.39 -0.41 -20.86
C ARG A 24 -33.32 -0.04 -19.38
N ARG A 25 -32.63 -0.86 -18.57
CA ARG A 25 -32.45 -0.58 -17.14
C ARG A 25 -31.67 0.70 -16.89
N HIS A 26 -30.62 0.96 -17.68
CA HIS A 26 -29.90 2.21 -17.62
C HIS A 26 -30.80 3.40 -17.95
N ARG A 27 -31.57 3.35 -19.03
CA ARG A 27 -32.53 4.42 -19.36
C ARG A 27 -33.53 4.68 -18.24
N LEU A 28 -34.09 3.64 -17.64
CA LEU A 28 -35.03 3.78 -16.53
C LEU A 28 -34.39 4.37 -15.26
N GLU A 29 -33.09 4.18 -15.07
CA GLU A 29 -32.37 4.58 -13.86
C GLU A 29 -31.84 6.01 -13.95
N TYR A 30 -31.44 6.45 -15.14
CA TYR A 30 -30.76 7.73 -15.36
C TYR A 30 -31.56 8.73 -16.20
N HIS A 31 -32.54 8.28 -16.98
CA HIS A 31 -33.25 9.10 -17.99
C HIS A 31 -34.77 8.98 -17.88
N ALA A 32 -35.29 8.50 -16.75
CA ALA A 32 -36.73 8.50 -16.53
C ALA A 32 -37.19 9.93 -16.25
N GLU A 33 -38.12 10.45 -17.06
CA GLU A 33 -38.68 11.81 -16.90
C GLU A 33 -39.27 12.02 -15.50
N SER A 34 -39.92 10.99 -14.96
CA SER A 34 -40.48 11.00 -13.62
C SER A 34 -40.59 9.60 -13.02
N PHE A 35 -40.76 9.52 -11.70
CA PHE A 35 -41.15 8.29 -11.02
C PHE A 35 -41.86 8.56 -9.69
N THR A 36 -42.65 7.60 -9.24
CA THR A 36 -43.35 7.66 -7.96
C THR A 36 -42.61 6.89 -6.85
N VAL A 37 -42.65 7.44 -5.64
CA VAL A 37 -42.17 6.80 -4.41
C VAL A 37 -43.23 6.93 -3.33
N ALA A 38 -43.64 5.81 -2.74
CA ALA A 38 -44.43 5.82 -1.52
C ALA A 38 -43.49 6.06 -0.32
N ILE A 39 -43.79 7.10 0.47
CA ILE A 39 -43.09 7.46 1.71
C ILE A 39 -44.09 7.42 2.88
N ALA A 40 -43.60 7.11 4.08
CA ALA A 40 -44.42 7.16 5.28
C ALA A 40 -44.53 8.61 5.77
N ALA A 41 -45.74 9.17 5.77
CA ALA A 41 -46.00 10.49 6.35
C ALA A 41 -45.91 10.43 7.88
N LYS A 42 -45.76 11.59 8.53
CA LYS A 42 -45.79 11.70 10.01
C LYS A 42 -47.12 11.17 10.61
N SER A 43 -48.19 11.15 9.82
CA SER A 43 -49.49 10.60 10.19
C SER A 43 -49.56 9.07 10.17
N GLY A 44 -48.52 8.38 9.71
CA GLY A 44 -48.50 6.93 9.51
C GLY A 44 -49.17 6.45 8.22
N LEU A 45 -49.76 7.36 7.44
CA LEU A 45 -50.29 7.06 6.09
C LEU A 45 -49.17 7.08 5.05
N LEU A 46 -49.29 6.24 4.03
CA LEU A 46 -48.37 6.24 2.89
C LEU A 46 -48.75 7.37 1.92
N GLU A 47 -47.88 8.36 1.78
CA GLU A 47 -47.99 9.40 0.77
C GLU A 47 -47.18 9.02 -0.47
N THR A 48 -47.73 9.27 -1.65
CA THR A 48 -47.01 9.03 -2.92
C THR A 48 -46.43 10.34 -3.43
N VAL A 49 -45.11 10.42 -3.52
CA VAL A 49 -44.39 11.57 -4.08
C VAL A 49 -43.99 11.27 -5.52
N VAL A 50 -44.32 12.18 -6.43
CA VAL A 50 -43.85 12.16 -7.82
C VAL A 50 -42.55 12.96 -7.91
N VAL A 51 -41.46 12.30 -8.29
CA VAL A 51 -40.16 12.95 -8.50
C VAL A 51 -39.95 13.14 -9.99
N ASN A 52 -39.72 14.38 -10.40
CA ASN A 52 -39.41 14.73 -11.79
C ASN A 52 -37.91 14.92 -11.98
N GLN A 53 -37.41 14.55 -13.17
CA GLN A 53 -36.07 14.87 -13.60
C GLN A 53 -36.03 16.30 -14.16
N VAL A 54 -35.07 17.10 -13.70
CA VAL A 54 -34.84 18.47 -14.17
C VAL A 54 -33.35 18.58 -14.48
N ASP A 55 -33.00 18.95 -15.73
CA ASP A 55 -31.62 19.09 -16.19
C ASP A 55 -30.73 17.85 -15.95
N GLY A 56 -31.29 16.65 -16.16
CA GLY A 56 -30.57 15.39 -15.99
C GLY A 56 -30.38 14.94 -14.54
N VAL A 57 -30.93 15.66 -13.55
CA VAL A 57 -30.90 15.27 -12.13
C VAL A 57 -32.29 15.12 -11.54
N PHE A 58 -32.46 14.20 -10.59
CA PHE A 58 -33.66 14.05 -9.79
C PHE A 58 -33.57 14.95 -8.56
N LYS A 59 -34.42 15.98 -8.49
CA LYS A 59 -34.48 16.88 -7.33
C LYS A 59 -35.47 16.37 -6.29
N CYS A 60 -35.01 16.22 -5.05
CA CYS A 60 -35.89 15.91 -3.93
C CYS A 60 -36.79 17.11 -3.62
N GLN A 61 -38.12 16.92 -3.64
CA GLN A 61 -39.08 18.00 -3.35
C GLN A 61 -39.12 18.42 -1.87
N ILE A 62 -38.50 17.64 -0.98
CA ILE A 62 -38.56 17.87 0.47
C ILE A 62 -37.34 18.67 0.97
N CYS A 63 -36.13 18.38 0.47
CA CYS A 63 -34.88 19.02 0.92
C CYS A 63 -33.99 19.49 -0.23
N GLU A 64 -34.52 19.62 -1.44
CA GLU A 64 -33.87 20.18 -2.64
C GLU A 64 -32.58 19.45 -3.10
N THR A 65 -32.20 18.34 -2.45
CA THR A 65 -31.01 17.55 -2.79
C THR A 65 -31.13 17.00 -4.22
N SER A 66 -30.09 17.22 -5.03
CA SER A 66 -30.01 16.75 -6.41
C SER A 66 -29.29 15.40 -6.49
N LEU A 67 -29.92 14.41 -7.13
CA LEU A 67 -29.41 13.04 -7.23
C LEU A 67 -29.39 12.59 -8.69
N THR A 68 -28.32 11.91 -9.10
CA THR A 68 -28.11 11.52 -10.51
C THR A 68 -28.79 10.22 -10.91
N THR A 69 -29.39 9.50 -9.96
CA THR A 69 -30.03 8.19 -10.20
C THR A 69 -31.37 8.07 -9.48
N LYS A 70 -32.31 7.39 -10.13
CA LYS A 70 -33.64 7.08 -9.58
C LYS A 70 -33.56 6.28 -8.27
N THR A 71 -32.68 5.29 -8.19
CA THR A 71 -32.47 4.46 -6.99
C THR A 71 -31.83 5.25 -5.86
N GLY A 72 -30.89 6.15 -6.17
CA GLY A 72 -30.32 7.08 -5.19
C GLY A 72 -31.39 7.96 -4.57
N CYS A 73 -32.25 8.57 -5.39
CA CYS A 73 -33.37 9.39 -4.94
C CYS A 73 -34.42 8.58 -4.14
N ARG A 74 -34.76 7.36 -4.59
CA ARG A 74 -35.66 6.48 -3.84
C ARG A 74 -35.11 6.10 -2.47
N LYS A 75 -33.81 5.80 -2.34
CA LYS A 75 -33.17 5.50 -1.06
C LYS A 75 -33.16 6.71 -0.14
N HIS A 76 -32.84 7.88 -0.68
CA HIS A 76 -32.85 9.15 0.05
C HIS A 76 -34.24 9.43 0.65
N LEU A 77 -35.31 9.29 -0.15
CA LEU A 77 -36.69 9.49 0.30
C LEU A 77 -37.15 8.45 1.33
N LYS A 78 -36.74 7.18 1.20
CA LYS A 78 -37.16 6.09 2.11
C LYS A 78 -36.44 6.06 3.45
N ASN A 79 -35.19 6.50 3.51
CA ASN A 79 -34.38 6.42 4.72
C ASN A 79 -34.60 7.59 5.70
N ASN A 80 -35.62 8.44 5.47
CA ASN A 80 -35.91 9.64 6.27
C ASN A 80 -34.70 10.59 6.43
N LEU A 81 -33.75 10.58 5.48
CA LEU A 81 -32.58 11.46 5.49
C LEU A 81 -32.91 12.90 5.07
N CYS A 82 -34.19 13.19 4.84
CA CYS A 82 -34.67 14.48 4.38
C CYS A 82 -35.43 15.12 5.54
N THR A 83 -34.68 15.81 6.42
CA THR A 83 -35.24 16.55 7.55
C THR A 83 -35.90 17.83 7.03
N THR A 84 -37.21 17.94 7.22
CA THR A 84 -37.95 19.17 6.97
C THR A 84 -37.62 20.19 8.06
N GLY A 85 -36.92 21.26 7.71
CA GLY A 85 -36.67 22.37 8.65
C GLY A 85 -35.57 23.32 8.18
N LYS A 86 -35.94 24.29 7.35
CA LYS A 86 -35.22 25.58 7.27
C LYS A 86 -35.55 26.33 8.58
N ASP A 87 -34.64 26.33 9.55
CA ASP A 87 -34.54 27.45 10.47
C ASP A 87 -33.58 28.47 9.84
N ASN A 88 -34.19 29.50 9.26
CA ASN A 88 -33.49 30.69 8.80
C ASN A 88 -33.01 31.48 10.01
N ASN A 89 -31.73 31.37 10.36
CA ASN A 89 -30.85 32.45 10.85
C ASN A 89 -29.64 31.84 11.53
N GLN A 90 -28.57 31.61 10.76
CA GLN A 90 -27.18 31.80 11.16
C GLN A 90 -26.33 31.51 9.94
N ASP A 91 -25.48 32.48 9.57
CA ASP A 91 -24.40 32.24 8.61
C ASP A 91 -23.63 30.98 9.01
N PRO A 92 -23.23 30.11 8.07
CA PRO A 92 -22.46 28.94 8.42
C PRO A 92 -21.12 29.41 9.01
N PRO A 93 -20.71 28.90 10.17
CA PRO A 93 -19.34 29.11 10.61
C PRO A 93 -18.46 28.42 9.57
N GLU A 94 -17.54 29.19 9.01
CA GLU A 94 -16.36 28.69 8.33
C GLU A 94 -15.81 27.53 9.17
N LEU A 95 -15.85 26.31 8.60
CA LEU A 95 -15.32 25.10 9.21
C LEU A 95 -13.79 25.23 9.23
N THR A 96 -13.28 26.05 10.15
CA THR A 96 -11.89 26.01 10.56
C THR A 96 -11.66 24.64 11.18
N LEU A 97 -10.91 23.81 10.45
CA LEU A 97 -10.36 22.56 10.97
C LEU A 97 -9.74 22.85 12.35
N PRO A 98 -10.03 22.05 13.40
CA PRO A 98 -9.32 22.19 14.65
C PRO A 98 -7.83 21.98 14.35
N ALA A 99 -7.03 23.01 14.65
CA ALA A 99 -5.58 22.91 14.54
C ALA A 99 -5.12 21.68 15.31
N VAL A 100 -4.54 20.71 14.61
CA VAL A 100 -3.98 19.50 15.22
C VAL A 100 -2.76 19.93 16.02
N THR A 101 -2.96 20.16 17.32
CA THR A 101 -1.85 20.33 18.26
C THR A 101 -1.23 18.97 18.52
N LEU A 102 0.04 18.81 18.17
CA LEU A 102 0.84 17.63 18.48
C LEU A 102 0.74 17.31 19.98
N PRO A 103 0.54 16.03 20.37
CA PRO A 103 0.55 15.64 21.77
C PRO A 103 1.93 15.92 22.40
N LYS A 104 1.93 16.30 23.68
CA LYS A 104 3.17 16.57 24.42
C LYS A 104 4.02 15.30 24.48
N ARG A 105 5.30 15.43 24.14
CA ARG A 105 6.36 14.40 24.24
C ARG A 105 6.27 13.69 25.60
N GLN A 106 6.07 12.37 25.59
CA GLN A 106 6.19 11.51 26.77
C GLN A 106 7.53 10.78 26.71
N ASP A 107 8.21 10.66 27.85
CA ASP A 107 9.49 9.97 27.96
C ASP A 107 9.31 8.46 27.74
N ILE A 108 10.16 7.88 26.88
CA ILE A 108 10.19 6.44 26.60
C ILE A 108 10.63 5.70 27.88
N PRO A 109 9.96 4.61 28.30
CA PRO A 109 10.41 3.83 29.45
C PRO A 109 11.84 3.30 29.25
N PRO A 110 12.68 3.27 30.29
CA PRO A 110 14.02 2.69 30.20
C PRO A 110 13.94 1.20 29.79
N LEU A 111 14.78 0.81 28.82
CA LEU A 111 14.86 -0.56 28.31
C LEU A 111 15.27 -1.54 29.43
N PRO A 112 14.83 -2.82 29.37
CA PRO A 112 15.29 -3.86 30.30
C PRO A 112 16.81 -4.04 30.23
N GLU A 113 17.45 -4.31 31.37
CA GLU A 113 18.90 -4.55 31.42
C GLU A 113 19.30 -5.76 30.54
N PRO A 114 20.40 -5.69 29.77
CA PRO A 114 20.78 -6.74 28.85
C PRO A 114 21.23 -8.02 29.58
N ARG A 115 20.78 -9.19 29.13
CA ARG A 115 21.46 -10.45 29.43
C ARG A 115 22.82 -10.46 28.72
N GLN A 116 23.85 -11.02 29.38
CA GLN A 116 25.21 -11.16 28.85
C GLN A 116 25.20 -11.73 27.42
N GLN A 117 25.63 -10.90 26.47
CA GLN A 117 25.70 -11.24 25.05
C GLN A 117 26.96 -12.06 24.74
N PRO A 118 26.95 -12.92 23.70
CA PRO A 118 28.18 -13.50 23.17
C PRO A 118 29.13 -12.38 22.70
N GLU A 119 30.43 -12.56 22.92
CA GLU A 119 31.47 -11.57 22.60
C GLU A 119 31.34 -11.07 21.15
N THR A 120 30.86 -9.84 21.02
CA THR A 120 30.85 -9.08 19.77
C THR A 120 32.27 -8.93 19.25
N ARG A 121 32.47 -9.03 17.93
CA ARG A 121 33.77 -8.71 17.31
C ARG A 121 34.15 -7.29 17.68
N ALA A 122 35.38 -7.10 18.19
CA ALA A 122 35.89 -5.78 18.56
C ALA A 122 35.77 -4.80 17.38
N PHE A 123 35.33 -3.56 17.65
CA PHE A 123 35.11 -2.47 16.68
C PHE A 123 36.22 -2.38 15.61
N ASN A 124 37.47 -2.45 16.04
CA ASN A 124 38.64 -2.41 15.17
C ASN A 124 38.62 -3.50 14.09
N ASN A 125 38.15 -4.71 14.39
CA ASN A 125 38.06 -5.79 13.41
C ASN A 125 36.97 -5.54 12.35
N THR A 126 35.88 -4.86 12.72
CA THR A 126 34.81 -4.48 11.79
C THR A 126 35.29 -3.39 10.84
N VAL A 127 35.97 -2.36 11.36
CA VAL A 127 36.60 -1.31 10.53
C VAL A 127 37.58 -1.94 9.55
N LEU A 128 38.50 -2.78 10.03
CA LEU A 128 39.48 -3.43 9.17
C LEU A 128 38.86 -4.36 8.13
N TYR A 129 37.75 -5.04 8.45
CA TYR A 129 37.00 -5.85 7.49
C TYR A 129 36.39 -4.98 6.37
N SER A 130 35.76 -3.86 6.72
CA SER A 130 35.12 -2.95 5.76
C SER A 130 36.08 -2.33 4.76
N TYR A 131 37.33 -2.08 5.17
CA TYR A 131 38.39 -1.58 4.27
C TYR A 131 39.14 -2.71 3.51
N GLY A 132 38.74 -3.98 3.67
CA GLY A 132 39.45 -5.11 3.06
C GLY A 132 40.83 -5.37 3.68
N GLU A 133 41.07 -4.87 4.88
CA GLU A 133 42.37 -4.85 5.57
C GLU A 133 42.43 -5.81 6.77
N LEU A 134 41.46 -6.71 6.91
CA LEU A 134 41.44 -7.69 8.01
C LEU A 134 42.71 -8.55 8.05
N HIS A 135 43.32 -8.81 6.89
CA HIS A 135 44.57 -9.55 6.73
C HIS A 135 45.78 -8.67 6.38
N ALA A 136 45.64 -7.35 6.45
CA ALA A 136 46.74 -6.43 6.17
C ALA A 136 47.81 -6.46 7.28
N SER A 137 48.98 -5.88 6.97
CA SER A 137 50.05 -5.71 7.96
C SER A 137 49.62 -4.82 9.12
N THR A 138 50.18 -5.04 10.31
CA THR A 138 49.87 -4.28 11.52
C THR A 138 49.99 -2.77 11.33
N ASN A 139 50.95 -2.32 10.52
CA ASN A 139 51.16 -0.90 10.26
C ASN A 139 50.04 -0.29 9.40
N LYS A 140 49.56 -1.06 8.40
CA LYS A 140 48.43 -0.66 7.55
C LYS A 140 47.12 -0.62 8.37
N LYS A 141 46.88 -1.66 9.18
CA LYS A 141 45.76 -1.69 10.14
C LYS A 141 45.77 -0.49 11.08
N ARG A 142 46.92 -0.16 11.67
CA ARG A 142 47.06 0.99 12.59
C ARG A 142 46.80 2.32 11.89
N LYS A 143 47.26 2.48 10.64
CA LYS A 143 47.03 3.70 9.85
C LYS A 143 45.54 3.89 9.56
N THR A 144 44.85 2.83 9.14
CA THR A 144 43.40 2.86 8.86
C THR A 144 42.59 3.16 10.12
N LEU A 145 42.91 2.50 11.24
CA LEU A 145 42.26 2.79 12.52
C LEU A 145 42.52 4.22 13.00
N GLY A 146 43.76 4.72 12.86
CA GLY A 146 44.10 6.09 13.24
C GLY A 146 43.42 7.16 12.38
N ILE A 147 43.16 6.88 11.10
CA ILE A 147 42.36 7.76 10.24
C ILE A 147 40.90 7.79 10.72
N VAL A 148 40.31 6.62 10.98
CA VAL A 148 38.93 6.51 11.48
C VAL A 148 38.76 7.22 12.82
N GLU A 149 39.72 7.07 13.73
CA GLU A 149 39.76 7.76 15.02
C GLU A 149 39.92 9.29 14.85
N SER A 150 40.80 9.74 13.94
CA SER A 150 41.01 11.17 13.66
C SER A 150 39.79 11.85 13.01
N LEU A 151 38.95 11.07 12.34
CA LEU A 151 37.71 11.54 11.73
C LEU A 151 36.52 11.52 12.71
N GLY A 152 36.70 10.98 13.92
CA GLY A 152 35.61 10.85 14.90
C GLY A 152 34.51 9.87 14.46
N ILE A 153 34.85 8.92 13.57
CA ILE A 153 33.89 7.97 13.02
C ILE A 153 33.66 6.85 14.04
N GLU A 154 32.63 7.00 14.87
CA GLU A 154 32.16 5.96 15.79
C GLU A 154 30.97 5.19 15.17
N PRO A 155 30.84 3.86 15.38
CA PRO A 155 29.66 3.11 14.99
C PRO A 155 28.43 3.69 15.67
N ILE A 156 27.49 4.21 14.88
CA ILE A 156 26.17 4.52 15.39
C ILE A 156 25.49 3.17 15.62
N SER A 157 25.28 2.80 16.88
CA SER A 157 24.44 1.65 17.21
C SER A 157 23.02 1.92 16.73
N ILE A 158 22.23 0.88 16.45
CA ILE A 158 20.77 1.00 16.26
C ILE A 158 20.14 1.86 17.38
N LYS A 159 20.68 1.77 18.60
CA LYS A 159 20.25 2.61 19.73
C LYS A 159 20.51 4.10 19.50
N ASP A 160 21.66 4.46 18.97
CA ASP A 160 22.04 5.85 18.69
C ASP A 160 21.23 6.38 17.50
N ALA A 161 21.03 5.55 16.48
CA ALA A 161 20.21 5.88 15.32
C ALA A 161 18.73 6.08 15.68
N LEU A 162 18.20 5.29 16.63
CA LEU A 162 16.87 5.51 17.20
C LEU A 162 16.83 6.73 18.13
N ALA A 163 17.93 7.04 18.82
CA ALA A 163 18.03 8.18 19.73
C ALA A 163 18.02 9.53 19.01
N THR A 164 18.40 9.58 17.73
CA THR A 164 18.26 10.80 16.90
C THR A 164 16.84 11.04 16.40
N ARG A 165 15.94 10.06 16.54
CA ARG A 165 14.54 10.15 16.12
C ARG A 165 13.63 10.43 17.31
N SER A 166 12.45 10.98 17.03
CA SER A 166 11.41 11.19 18.03
C SER A 166 10.22 10.29 17.72
N TYR A 167 9.72 9.61 18.76
CA TYR A 167 8.60 8.68 18.63
C TYR A 167 7.46 9.08 19.55
N VAL A 168 6.23 8.91 19.07
CA VAL A 168 5.00 9.10 19.83
C VAL A 168 4.16 7.83 19.79
N GLU A 169 3.52 7.46 20.91
CA GLU A 169 2.61 6.32 20.92
C GLU A 169 1.38 6.63 20.02
N LEU A 170 0.91 5.64 19.26
CA LEU A 170 -0.25 5.78 18.38
C LEU A 170 -1.47 6.27 19.16
N SER A 171 -1.98 7.45 18.81
CA SER A 171 -3.11 8.08 19.50
C SER A 171 -4.46 7.71 18.88
N ASP A 172 -5.55 8.02 19.58
CA ASP A 172 -6.91 7.79 19.10
C ASP A 172 -7.25 8.64 17.86
N GLU A 173 -6.72 9.87 17.75
CA GLU A 173 -6.90 10.74 16.60
C GLU A 173 -6.26 10.14 15.35
N VAL A 174 -5.04 9.61 15.49
CA VAL A 174 -4.37 8.90 14.38
C VAL A 174 -5.10 7.61 14.06
N CYS A 175 -5.59 6.86 15.06
CA CYS A 175 -6.42 5.69 14.83
C CYS A 175 -7.69 6.02 14.03
N GLU A 176 -8.35 7.13 14.33
CA GLU A 176 -9.52 7.60 13.60
C GLU A 176 -9.17 7.91 12.14
N LEU A 177 -8.07 8.62 11.90
CA LEU A 177 -7.56 8.90 10.56
C LEU A 177 -7.30 7.62 9.76
N LEU A 178 -6.58 6.65 10.35
CA LEU A 178 -6.27 5.36 9.73
C LEU A 178 -7.52 4.51 9.45
N ASN A 179 -8.65 4.82 10.06
CA ASN A 179 -9.92 4.13 9.87
C ASN A 179 -10.93 4.93 9.03
N ARG A 180 -10.53 6.02 8.37
CA ARG A 180 -11.38 6.74 7.42
C ARG A 180 -11.61 5.91 6.15
N ASP A 181 -12.78 6.05 5.56
CA ASP A 181 -13.19 5.23 4.42
C ASP A 181 -12.53 5.69 3.12
N TRP A 182 -11.66 4.84 2.57
CA TRP A 182 -10.95 5.10 1.32
C TRP A 182 -11.86 5.15 0.10
N GLN A 183 -13.07 4.56 0.15
CA GLN A 183 -14.02 4.65 -0.96
C GLN A 183 -14.51 6.09 -1.18
N PHE A 184 -14.66 6.85 -0.09
CA PHE A 184 -15.12 8.24 -0.13
C PHE A 184 -13.96 9.25 -0.04
N SER A 185 -12.76 8.78 0.27
CA SER A 185 -11.56 9.61 0.39
C SER A 185 -10.34 8.83 -0.14
N PRO A 186 -10.24 8.60 -1.47
CA PRO A 186 -9.22 7.72 -2.05
C PRO A 186 -7.79 8.25 -1.86
N HIS A 187 -7.58 9.57 -1.81
CA HIS A 187 -6.27 10.19 -1.51
C HIS A 187 -5.69 9.73 -0.15
N LEU A 188 -6.53 9.27 0.78
CA LEU A 188 -6.07 8.75 2.07
C LEU A 188 -5.35 7.40 1.97
N CYS A 189 -5.28 6.75 0.80
CA CYS A 189 -4.56 5.48 0.68
C CYS A 189 -3.03 5.65 0.73
N TYR A 190 -2.51 6.85 0.48
CA TYR A 190 -1.06 7.12 0.41
C TYR A 190 -0.45 7.42 1.79
N ALA A 191 -1.16 8.17 2.64
CA ALA A 191 -0.66 8.59 3.96
C ALA A 191 -0.35 7.43 4.93
N PRO A 192 -1.16 6.36 5.04
CA PRO A 192 -0.97 5.33 6.06
C PRO A 192 0.33 4.54 5.94
N ALA A 193 0.79 4.28 4.72
CA ALA A 193 2.08 3.61 4.52
C ALA A 193 3.21 4.47 5.08
N LEU A 194 3.18 5.78 4.82
CA LEU A 194 4.19 6.73 5.32
C LEU A 194 4.13 6.87 6.85
N ILE A 195 2.93 7.09 7.42
CA ILE A 195 2.74 7.20 8.88
C ILE A 195 3.29 5.98 9.63
N LEU A 196 3.12 4.78 9.06
CA LEU A 196 3.53 3.54 9.68
C LEU A 196 4.96 3.11 9.32
N ALA A 197 5.58 3.73 8.31
CA ALA A 197 6.96 3.43 7.95
C ALA A 197 7.91 3.95 9.03
N GLY A 198 8.77 3.07 9.53
CA GLY A 198 9.66 3.35 10.66
C GLY A 198 9.00 3.22 12.03
N CYS A 199 7.73 2.80 12.12
CA CYS A 199 7.09 2.62 13.42
C CYS A 199 7.74 1.48 14.21
N LEU A 200 7.73 1.60 15.54
CA LEU A 200 8.20 0.58 16.47
C LEU A 200 7.01 -0.22 16.97
N LEU A 201 7.11 -1.55 16.88
CA LEU A 201 6.18 -2.48 17.49
C LEU A 201 6.85 -3.13 18.69
N VAL A 202 6.38 -2.82 19.89
CA VAL A 202 6.98 -3.27 21.15
C VAL A 202 5.99 -4.17 21.89
N ASN A 203 6.28 -5.46 21.94
CA ASN A 203 5.47 -6.43 22.66
C ASN A 203 5.92 -6.51 24.12
N SER A 204 5.13 -5.89 25.00
CA SER A 204 5.41 -5.83 26.44
C SER A 204 5.35 -7.18 27.16
N LYS A 205 4.69 -8.18 26.57
CA LYS A 205 4.54 -9.52 27.18
C LYS A 205 5.81 -10.37 27.06
N ASN A 206 6.55 -10.23 25.97
CA ASN A 206 7.74 -11.03 25.69
C ASN A 206 9.00 -10.20 25.42
N GLY A 207 8.92 -8.86 25.55
CA GLY A 207 10.04 -7.93 25.36
C GLY A 207 10.50 -7.80 23.91
N GLN A 208 9.78 -8.38 22.95
CA GLN A 208 10.18 -8.34 21.55
C GLN A 208 9.89 -6.98 20.93
N ALA A 209 10.83 -6.46 20.15
CA ALA A 209 10.68 -5.14 19.55
C ALA A 209 11.21 -5.09 18.11
N VAL A 210 10.38 -4.63 17.18
CA VAL A 210 10.75 -4.49 15.76
C VAL A 210 10.50 -3.08 15.25
N ILE A 211 11.36 -2.62 14.35
CA ILE A 211 11.09 -1.47 13.50
C ILE A 211 10.50 -1.95 12.17
N ALA A 212 9.43 -1.31 11.72
CA ALA A 212 8.79 -1.56 10.44
C ALA A 212 9.48 -0.76 9.32
N ASN A 213 10.56 -1.29 8.75
CA ASN A 213 11.38 -0.59 7.75
C ASN A 213 10.65 -0.30 6.45
N THR A 214 9.75 -1.16 6.00
CA THR A 214 8.96 -0.92 4.77
C THR A 214 7.54 -1.40 4.99
N VAL A 215 6.58 -0.55 4.67
CA VAL A 215 5.15 -0.78 4.86
C VAL A 215 4.42 -0.60 3.54
N GLU A 216 3.49 -1.51 3.26
CA GLU A 216 2.61 -1.47 2.10
C GLU A 216 1.15 -1.45 2.57
N ALA A 217 0.37 -0.46 2.12
CA ALA A 217 -1.03 -0.33 2.48
C ALA A 217 -1.96 -0.95 1.43
N TYR A 218 -2.94 -1.75 1.85
CA TYR A 218 -3.90 -2.45 1.01
C TYR A 218 -5.33 -2.14 1.42
N GLY A 219 -6.16 -1.63 0.52
CA GLY A 219 -7.55 -1.28 0.83
C GLY A 219 -8.37 -2.50 1.24
N ARG A 220 -9.38 -2.32 2.09
CA ARG A 220 -10.13 -3.45 2.67
C ARG A 220 -11.25 -3.99 1.81
N GLN A 221 -11.79 -3.19 0.90
CA GLN A 221 -12.94 -3.57 0.09
C GLN A 221 -12.55 -3.83 -1.36
N LYS A 222 -13.24 -4.77 -2.03
CA LYS A 222 -12.93 -5.16 -3.41
C LYS A 222 -13.01 -3.98 -4.38
N THR A 223 -13.95 -3.09 -4.12
CA THR A 223 -14.26 -1.89 -4.90
C THR A 223 -13.21 -0.80 -4.73
N VAL A 224 -12.45 -0.83 -3.63
CA VAL A 224 -11.37 0.12 -3.34
C VAL A 224 -10.03 -0.44 -3.80
N ASP A 225 -9.80 -1.73 -3.53
CA ASP A 225 -8.56 -2.41 -3.85
C ASP A 225 -8.79 -3.87 -4.21
N ILE A 226 -8.39 -4.24 -5.43
CA ILE A 226 -8.53 -5.61 -5.90
C ILE A 226 -7.60 -6.58 -5.14
N HIS A 227 -6.55 -6.06 -4.48
CA HIS A 227 -5.54 -6.82 -3.73
C HIS A 227 -5.83 -6.97 -2.23
N ARG A 228 -7.02 -6.58 -1.77
CA ARG A 228 -7.43 -6.74 -0.36
C ARG A 228 -7.24 -8.15 0.19
N GLU A 229 -7.16 -8.25 1.52
CA GLU A 229 -7.33 -9.52 2.22
C GLU A 229 -8.70 -10.15 1.92
N PRO A 230 -8.76 -11.39 1.43
CA PRO A 230 -10.03 -12.06 1.17
C PRO A 230 -10.64 -12.63 2.46
N PHE A 231 -11.87 -12.25 2.77
CA PHE A 231 -12.65 -12.83 3.86
C PHE A 231 -13.39 -14.08 3.38
N VAL A 232 -12.67 -15.20 3.29
CA VAL A 232 -13.24 -16.49 2.87
C VAL A 232 -13.37 -17.39 4.10
N VAL A 233 -14.53 -18.05 4.22
CA VAL A 233 -14.72 -19.14 5.19
C VAL A 233 -14.10 -20.40 4.58
N GLN A 234 -13.10 -20.98 5.24
CA GLN A 234 -12.49 -22.24 4.84
C GLN A 234 -12.95 -23.35 5.78
N LYS A 235 -13.59 -24.39 5.24
CA LYS A 235 -14.02 -25.58 6.01
C LYS A 235 -14.79 -25.20 7.28
N ASP A 236 -15.83 -24.37 7.14
CA ASP A 236 -16.70 -23.89 8.22
C ASP A 236 -16.02 -23.06 9.32
N HIS A 237 -14.76 -22.67 9.12
CA HIS A 237 -14.04 -21.76 9.99
C HIS A 237 -13.70 -20.46 9.26
N PRO A 238 -13.97 -19.29 9.85
CA PRO A 238 -13.46 -18.03 9.34
C PRO A 238 -11.93 -18.14 9.25
N ALA A 239 -11.36 -17.81 8.08
CA ALA A 239 -9.92 -17.69 7.97
C ALA A 239 -9.40 -16.66 8.98
N THR A 240 -8.21 -16.89 9.55
CA THR A 240 -7.55 -15.89 10.38
C THR A 240 -7.38 -14.61 9.57
N ALA A 241 -8.06 -13.55 9.99
CA ALA A 241 -8.08 -12.27 9.32
C ALA A 241 -7.32 -11.23 10.14
N SER A 242 -6.79 -10.21 9.47
CA SER A 242 -6.13 -9.10 10.17
C SER A 242 -7.09 -8.05 10.75
N LEU A 243 -8.41 -8.24 10.57
CA LEU A 243 -9.41 -7.29 11.04
C LEU A 243 -9.32 -7.07 12.56
N PRO A 244 -9.49 -5.81 13.02
CA PRO A 244 -9.59 -5.53 14.44
C PRO A 244 -10.76 -6.31 15.07
N PRO A 245 -10.52 -7.03 16.18
CA PRO A 245 -11.54 -7.80 16.86
C PRO A 245 -12.60 -6.88 17.49
N SER A 246 -13.78 -7.44 17.78
CA SER A 246 -14.89 -6.70 18.42
C SER A 246 -14.73 -6.52 19.93
N ILE A 247 -13.51 -6.62 20.45
CA ILE A 247 -13.18 -6.43 21.86
C ILE A 247 -12.57 -5.04 22.07
N LYS A 248 -12.48 -4.60 23.33
CA LYS A 248 -11.70 -3.40 23.65
C LYS A 248 -10.21 -3.68 23.41
N THR A 249 -9.61 -2.91 22.52
CA THR A 249 -8.18 -2.95 22.18
C THR A 249 -7.49 -1.68 22.68
N SER A 250 -6.15 -1.70 22.77
CA SER A 250 -5.35 -0.53 23.16
C SER A 250 -5.46 0.61 22.13
N TYR A 251 -5.63 0.25 20.85
CA TYR A 251 -5.79 1.20 19.75
C TYR A 251 -7.14 0.98 19.07
N ARG A 252 -7.96 2.03 19.01
CA ARG A 252 -9.33 1.92 18.50
C ARG A 252 -9.35 1.50 17.03
N LYS A 253 -9.89 0.30 16.75
CA LYS A 253 -9.99 -0.25 15.38
C LYS A 253 -8.64 -0.35 14.65
N VAL A 254 -7.53 -0.45 15.39
CA VAL A 254 -6.20 -0.75 14.85
C VAL A 254 -5.66 -1.97 15.58
N TRP A 255 -5.11 -2.92 14.83
CA TRP A 255 -4.78 -4.23 15.36
C TRP A 255 -3.50 -4.79 14.74
N PRO A 256 -2.36 -4.78 15.47
CA PRO A 256 -1.17 -5.49 15.03
C PRO A 256 -1.40 -6.99 15.18
N VAL A 257 -1.09 -7.77 14.15
CA VAL A 257 -1.37 -9.21 14.11
C VAL A 257 -0.42 -9.94 13.17
N THR A 258 -0.16 -11.21 13.46
CA THR A 258 0.54 -12.09 12.53
C THR A 258 -0.46 -13.02 11.84
N VAL A 259 -0.56 -12.92 10.51
CA VAL A 259 -1.44 -13.76 9.70
C VAL A 259 -0.65 -14.90 9.07
N PRO A 260 -1.03 -16.17 9.31
CA PRO A 260 -0.41 -17.32 8.65
C PRO A 260 -0.81 -17.38 7.17
N THR A 261 0.15 -17.72 6.32
CA THR A 261 -0.04 -17.89 4.88
C THR A 261 0.69 -19.13 4.39
N ILE A 262 0.40 -19.55 3.16
CA ILE A 262 1.07 -20.70 2.52
C ILE A 262 2.60 -20.50 2.45
N VAL A 263 3.06 -19.25 2.34
CA VAL A 263 4.47 -18.90 2.13
C VAL A 263 5.17 -18.51 3.44
N GLY A 264 4.46 -18.50 4.57
CA GLY A 264 5.00 -18.10 5.87
C GLY A 264 4.07 -17.20 6.66
N LYS A 265 4.63 -16.40 7.56
CA LYS A 265 3.87 -15.55 8.49
C LYS A 265 4.03 -14.08 8.10
N ARG A 266 2.92 -13.35 8.00
CA ARG A 266 2.93 -11.91 7.66
C ARG A 266 2.62 -11.10 8.89
N LEU A 267 3.44 -10.09 9.19
CA LEU A 267 3.13 -9.11 10.22
C LEU A 267 2.34 -7.97 9.58
N ILE A 268 1.15 -7.71 10.11
CA ILE A 268 0.19 -6.77 9.55
C ILE A 268 -0.32 -5.87 10.66
N ILE A 269 -0.48 -4.58 10.37
CA ILE A 269 -1.30 -3.67 11.18
C ILE A 269 -2.64 -3.53 10.46
N GLY A 270 -3.66 -4.25 10.95
CA GLY A 270 -4.98 -4.26 10.35
C GLY A 270 -5.87 -3.14 10.88
N THR A 271 -6.62 -2.49 9.99
CA THR A 271 -7.63 -1.49 10.34
C THR A 271 -8.98 -1.87 9.72
N LYS A 272 -10.05 -1.08 9.94
CA LYS A 272 -11.32 -1.29 9.22
C LYS A 272 -11.25 -0.86 7.75
N SER A 273 -10.33 0.03 7.39
CA SER A 273 -10.23 0.61 6.05
C SER A 273 -9.15 -0.04 5.18
N PHE A 274 -8.07 -0.54 5.79
CA PHE A 274 -6.94 -1.10 5.07
C PHE A 274 -6.12 -2.10 5.91
N ASP A 275 -5.13 -2.70 5.27
CA ASP A 275 -4.07 -3.53 5.85
C ASP A 275 -2.71 -2.92 5.58
N ALA A 276 -1.94 -2.63 6.62
CA ALA A 276 -0.52 -2.29 6.50
C ALA A 276 0.31 -3.56 6.62
N LEU A 277 0.74 -4.11 5.49
CA LEU A 277 1.68 -5.21 5.43
C LEU A 277 3.10 -4.69 5.65
N ILE A 278 3.81 -5.25 6.62
CA ILE A 278 5.22 -4.96 6.82
C ILE A 278 6.02 -5.87 5.90
N THR A 279 6.78 -5.30 4.96
CA THR A 279 7.59 -6.04 3.98
C THR A 279 9.09 -5.87 4.19
N SER A 280 9.51 -5.05 5.14
CA SER A 280 10.86 -5.03 5.68
C SER A 280 10.79 -4.73 7.17
N SER A 281 11.52 -5.46 7.99
CA SER A 281 11.61 -5.21 9.42
C SER A 281 12.94 -5.63 10.00
N LEU A 282 13.35 -4.95 11.07
CA LEU A 282 14.55 -5.28 11.83
C LEU A 282 14.20 -5.39 13.30
N ARG A 283 14.83 -6.37 13.98
CA ARG A 283 14.77 -6.49 15.44
C ARG A 283 15.82 -5.57 16.05
N PHE A 284 15.42 -4.74 17.00
CA PHE A 284 16.35 -3.87 17.71
C PHE A 284 16.58 -4.28 19.17
N ASP A 285 15.77 -5.22 19.69
CA ASP A 285 16.04 -5.85 20.99
C ASP A 285 17.08 -6.99 20.89
N LYS A 286 17.38 -7.48 19.68
CA LYS A 286 18.40 -8.51 19.43
C LYS A 286 19.03 -8.37 18.05
N VAL A 287 20.30 -8.73 17.95
CA VAL A 287 21.03 -8.77 16.68
C VAL A 287 20.61 -10.01 15.90
N VAL A 288 19.82 -9.81 14.84
CA VAL A 288 19.43 -10.84 13.87
C VAL A 288 19.32 -10.21 12.48
N GLU A 289 19.39 -11.04 11.45
CA GLU A 289 19.21 -10.60 10.06
C GLU A 289 17.85 -9.91 9.87
N PRO A 290 17.79 -8.79 9.12
CA PRO A 290 16.56 -8.14 8.74
C PRO A 290 15.63 -9.10 7.99
N CYS A 291 14.33 -9.03 8.30
CA CYS A 291 13.31 -9.77 7.56
C CYS A 291 12.82 -8.93 6.39
N ILE A 292 12.99 -9.42 5.16
CA ILE A 292 12.65 -8.70 3.92
C ILE A 292 11.75 -9.55 3.04
N GLY A 293 10.72 -8.92 2.48
CA GLY A 293 9.64 -9.51 1.70
C GLY A 293 8.37 -9.69 2.51
N ALA A 294 7.33 -10.23 1.87
CA ALA A 294 6.01 -10.39 2.47
C ALA A 294 5.95 -11.35 3.68
N SER A 295 6.98 -12.17 3.92
CA SER A 295 7.07 -13.05 5.10
C SER A 295 8.00 -12.41 6.12
N THR A 296 7.46 -12.05 7.28
CA THR A 296 8.16 -11.31 8.34
C THR A 296 8.04 -12.05 9.67
N PRO A 297 8.84 -13.11 9.89
CA PRO A 297 8.83 -13.87 11.14
C PRO A 297 9.57 -13.17 12.30
N SER A 298 10.07 -11.94 12.10
CA SER A 298 10.82 -11.15 13.09
C SER A 298 10.03 -10.91 14.38
N LEU A 299 8.73 -10.65 14.26
CA LEU A 299 7.78 -10.56 15.38
C LEU A 299 6.57 -11.45 15.06
N VAL A 300 6.36 -12.46 15.88
CA VAL A 300 5.23 -13.39 15.74
C VAL A 300 4.27 -13.17 16.91
N LEU A 301 3.11 -12.58 16.60
CA LEU A 301 2.00 -12.41 17.54
C LEU A 301 1.16 -13.68 17.50
N THR A 302 1.49 -14.62 18.39
CA THR A 302 0.95 -15.99 18.38
C THR A 302 -0.55 -16.06 18.66
N ASP A 303 -1.08 -15.08 19.39
CA ASP A 303 -2.49 -15.01 19.78
C ASP A 303 -2.91 -13.56 20.06
N GLY A 304 -4.19 -13.38 20.40
CA GLY A 304 -4.76 -12.07 20.70
C GLY A 304 -4.12 -11.36 21.91
N SER A 305 -3.57 -12.10 22.88
CA SER A 305 -2.91 -11.48 24.04
C SER A 305 -1.58 -10.84 23.67
N HIS A 306 -0.82 -11.43 22.74
CA HIS A 306 0.39 -10.80 22.20
C HIS A 306 0.05 -9.55 21.41
N SER A 307 -1.04 -9.57 20.67
CA SER A 307 -1.53 -8.42 19.90
C SER A 307 -1.95 -7.28 20.82
N LEU A 308 -2.71 -7.58 21.89
CA LEU A 308 -3.11 -6.61 22.93
C LEU A 308 -1.91 -5.99 23.68
N ALA A 309 -0.87 -6.79 23.92
CA ALA A 309 0.34 -6.36 24.62
C ALA A 309 1.33 -5.59 23.72
N THR A 310 1.05 -5.49 22.42
CA THR A 310 1.92 -4.79 21.47
C THR A 310 1.55 -3.32 21.39
N LYS A 311 2.52 -2.47 21.75
CA LYS A 311 2.43 -1.02 21.57
C LYS A 311 3.00 -0.60 20.22
N ILE A 312 2.41 0.44 19.63
CA ILE A 312 2.82 1.02 18.35
C ILE A 312 3.32 2.43 18.61
N PHE A 313 4.59 2.70 18.29
CA PHE A 313 5.17 4.03 18.35
C PHE A 313 5.49 4.53 16.95
N LEU A 314 4.98 5.69 16.60
CA LEU A 314 5.13 6.31 15.29
C LEU A 314 6.33 7.25 15.30
N ASP A 315 7.08 7.25 14.21
CA ASP A 315 8.10 8.26 13.96
C ASP A 315 7.42 9.63 13.75
N THR A 316 7.87 10.64 14.48
CA THR A 316 7.17 11.94 14.55
C THR A 316 7.22 12.69 13.22
N GLU A 317 8.36 12.65 12.52
CA GLU A 317 8.50 13.34 11.24
C GLU A 317 7.62 12.69 10.17
N HIS A 318 7.64 11.35 10.06
CA HIS A 318 6.76 10.63 9.15
C HIS A 318 5.28 10.80 9.49
N LEU A 319 4.94 10.87 10.78
CA LEU A 319 3.59 11.20 11.22
C LEU A 319 3.18 12.59 10.73
N GLU A 320 4.00 13.62 10.95
CA GLU A 320 3.71 14.99 10.51
C GLU A 320 3.53 15.11 9.00
N ILE A 321 4.42 14.48 8.21
CA ILE A 321 4.33 14.48 6.75
C ILE A 321 3.06 13.73 6.32
N GLY A 322 2.79 12.56 6.92
CA GLY A 322 1.61 11.76 6.64
C GLY A 322 0.29 12.46 6.98
N LEU A 323 0.24 13.23 8.07
CA LEU A 323 -0.93 14.04 8.44
C LEU A 323 -1.19 15.13 7.41
N LYS A 324 -0.15 15.89 7.01
CA LYS A 324 -0.27 16.91 5.94
C LYS A 324 -0.71 16.29 4.61
N MET A 325 -0.17 15.12 4.27
CA MET A 325 -0.54 14.37 3.07
C MET A 325 -2.02 13.97 3.08
N ALA A 326 -2.54 13.57 4.24
CA ALA A 326 -3.93 13.16 4.40
C ALA A 326 -4.93 14.33 4.26
N GLU A 327 -4.48 15.57 4.44
CA GLU A 327 -5.31 16.77 4.23
C GLU A 327 -5.41 17.17 2.75
N SER A 328 -4.41 16.79 1.95
CA SER A 328 -4.35 17.11 0.52
C SER A 328 -5.15 16.10 -0.32
N LYS A 329 -6.24 16.58 -0.93
CA LYS A 329 -7.09 15.76 -1.83
C LYS A 329 -6.43 15.44 -3.17
N ASP A 330 -5.40 16.19 -3.54
CA ASP A 330 -4.65 16.01 -4.78
C ASP A 330 -3.49 15.02 -4.63
N THR A 331 -3.31 14.46 -3.42
CA THR A 331 -2.30 13.43 -3.18
C THR A 331 -2.57 12.18 -4.03
N TRP A 332 -1.56 11.79 -4.81
CA TRP A 332 -1.56 10.58 -5.62
C TRP A 332 -0.30 9.71 -5.44
N SER A 333 0.68 10.18 -4.66
CA SER A 333 1.91 9.47 -4.32
C SER A 333 2.39 9.83 -2.91
N ILE A 334 3.30 9.02 -2.37
CA ILE A 334 3.93 9.27 -1.06
C ILE A 334 5.06 10.30 -1.17
N SER A 335 5.82 10.23 -2.25
CA SER A 335 6.87 11.18 -2.61
C SER A 335 6.84 11.44 -4.11
N SER A 336 7.40 12.56 -4.56
CA SER A 336 7.67 12.82 -5.98
C SER A 336 8.91 12.09 -6.50
N SER A 337 9.77 11.58 -5.62
CA SER A 337 10.94 10.75 -5.96
C SER A 337 10.60 9.26 -5.89
N ASP A 338 11.39 8.44 -6.61
CA ASP A 338 11.39 6.98 -6.49
C ASP A 338 10.00 6.32 -6.62
N LEU A 339 9.15 6.84 -7.50
CA LEU A 339 7.75 6.39 -7.66
C LEU A 339 7.64 4.86 -7.80
N LEU A 340 8.53 4.21 -8.56
CA LEU A 340 8.49 2.76 -8.73
C LEU A 340 8.80 1.97 -7.45
N TYR A 341 9.52 2.56 -6.50
CA TYR A 341 9.76 1.97 -5.19
C TYR A 341 8.56 2.12 -4.25
N GLN A 342 7.65 3.06 -4.54
CA GLN A 342 6.37 3.20 -3.86
C GLN A 342 5.30 2.21 -4.36
N LEU A 343 5.59 1.43 -5.41
CA LEU A 343 4.72 0.34 -5.84
C LEU A 343 4.84 -0.87 -4.91
N ARG A 344 3.68 -1.44 -4.60
CA ARG A 344 3.53 -2.61 -3.73
C ARG A 344 4.06 -3.90 -4.36
N GLN A 345 4.31 -4.92 -3.55
CA GLN A 345 4.79 -6.25 -4.01
C GLN A 345 3.69 -7.13 -4.64
N VAL A 346 2.85 -6.54 -5.48
CA VAL A 346 1.77 -7.22 -6.19
C VAL A 346 2.28 -7.95 -7.44
N LYS A 347 1.61 -9.06 -7.79
CA LYS A 347 2.05 -9.98 -8.86
C LYS A 347 0.92 -10.44 -9.78
N THR A 348 -0.26 -9.83 -9.60
CA THR A 348 -1.49 -10.23 -10.30
C THR A 348 -2.31 -9.00 -10.62
N LYS A 349 -3.37 -9.18 -11.43
CA LYS A 349 -4.40 -8.17 -11.69
C LYS A 349 -3.85 -6.84 -12.22
N PHE A 350 -2.85 -6.91 -13.08
CA PHE A 350 -2.26 -5.78 -13.82
C PHE A 350 -3.24 -5.03 -14.72
N PHE A 351 -4.44 -5.58 -14.95
CA PHE A 351 -5.53 -4.87 -15.62
C PHE A 351 -6.26 -3.87 -14.70
N ASP A 352 -6.04 -3.91 -13.39
CA ASP A 352 -6.72 -3.06 -12.40
C ASP A 352 -5.81 -1.92 -11.94
N VAL A 353 -6.38 -0.72 -11.80
CA VAL A 353 -5.64 0.48 -11.41
C VAL A 353 -5.04 0.38 -10.01
N SER A 354 -5.69 -0.34 -9.08
CA SER A 354 -5.18 -0.43 -7.70
C SER A 354 -3.85 -1.18 -7.63
N THR A 355 -3.51 -2.00 -8.63
CA THR A 355 -2.17 -2.63 -8.77
C THR A 355 -1.04 -1.60 -8.80
N PHE A 356 -1.32 -0.39 -9.31
CA PHE A 356 -0.34 0.67 -9.51
C PHE A 356 -0.42 1.78 -8.46
N TYR A 357 -1.18 1.59 -7.38
CA TYR A 357 -1.19 2.54 -6.27
C TYR A 357 0.19 2.60 -5.60
N LEU A 358 0.67 3.83 -5.44
CA LEU A 358 1.93 4.20 -4.82
C LEU A 358 1.84 4.19 -3.29
N CYS A 359 1.31 3.09 -2.73
CA CYS A 359 0.98 2.92 -1.32
C CYS A 359 2.07 2.15 -0.54
N ARG A 360 3.34 2.38 -0.86
CA ARG A 360 4.48 1.78 -0.17
C ARG A 360 5.48 2.84 0.27
N ALA A 361 5.83 2.82 1.54
CA ALA A 361 6.85 3.71 2.11
C ALA A 361 7.93 2.89 2.82
N SER A 362 9.12 3.45 2.88
CA SER A 362 10.22 2.93 3.70
C SER A 362 10.54 3.93 4.82
N SER A 363 11.10 3.43 5.92
CA SER A 363 11.57 4.24 7.03
C SER A 363 12.79 5.06 6.60
N PHE A 364 13.12 6.09 7.38
CA PHE A 364 14.36 6.87 7.18
C PHE A 364 15.61 5.98 7.03
N PHE A 365 15.68 4.85 7.73
CA PHE A 365 16.81 3.91 7.65
C PHE A 365 16.86 3.09 6.38
N ALA A 366 15.74 2.97 5.68
CA ALA A 366 15.61 2.18 4.46
C ALA A 366 15.15 3.03 3.27
N ASP A 367 15.17 4.35 3.37
CA ASP A 367 14.68 5.24 2.32
C ASP A 367 15.62 5.27 1.09
N ASN A 368 16.89 4.91 1.29
CA ASN A 368 17.80 4.68 0.18
C ASN A 368 17.37 3.47 -0.66
N HIS A 369 17.23 3.66 -1.98
CA HIS A 369 16.77 2.63 -2.92
C HIS A 369 17.47 1.25 -2.80
N PRO A 370 18.77 1.12 -2.42
CA PRO A 370 19.40 -0.20 -2.24
C PRO A 370 18.92 -0.95 -0.98
N CYS A 371 18.39 -0.24 0.01
CA CYS A 371 17.87 -0.79 1.26
C CYS A 371 16.36 -1.11 1.19
N GLN A 372 15.73 -0.80 0.06
CA GLN A 372 14.32 -1.09 -0.15
C GLN A 372 14.11 -2.49 -0.75
N PRO A 373 13.09 -3.23 -0.31
CA PRO A 373 12.71 -4.49 -0.96
C PRO A 373 12.47 -4.35 -2.47
N TYR A 374 13.06 -5.23 -3.27
CA TYR A 374 12.76 -5.28 -4.71
C TYR A 374 11.37 -5.90 -4.98
N THR A 375 10.71 -5.38 -6.01
CA THR A 375 9.45 -5.86 -6.59
C THR A 375 9.67 -6.15 -8.06
N ILE A 376 8.67 -6.71 -8.75
CA ILE A 376 8.73 -6.88 -10.20
C ILE A 376 8.88 -5.55 -10.97
N PHE A 377 8.48 -4.41 -10.39
CA PHE A 377 8.48 -3.10 -11.06
C PHE A 377 9.82 -2.37 -10.98
N ASN A 378 10.62 -2.63 -9.93
CA ASN A 378 11.90 -1.96 -9.71
C ASN A 378 13.11 -2.93 -9.76
N LEU A 379 12.88 -4.22 -10.01
CA LEU A 379 13.96 -5.22 -10.12
C LEU A 379 14.96 -4.88 -11.23
N THR A 380 14.58 -4.10 -12.24
CA THR A 380 15.52 -3.68 -13.30
C THR A 380 16.64 -2.77 -12.79
N SER A 381 16.47 -2.16 -11.62
CA SER A 381 17.50 -1.35 -10.95
C SER A 381 18.47 -2.20 -10.12
N PHE A 382 18.32 -3.53 -10.11
CA PHE A 382 19.23 -4.41 -9.41
C PHE A 382 20.49 -4.67 -10.24
N ASP A 383 21.58 -3.96 -9.91
CA ASP A 383 22.83 -3.94 -10.69
C ASP A 383 23.43 -5.32 -11.00
N GLN A 384 23.22 -6.33 -10.16
CA GLN A 384 23.79 -7.66 -10.36
C GLN A 384 23.06 -8.51 -11.42
N ALA A 385 22.07 -7.95 -12.11
CA ALA A 385 21.32 -8.59 -13.17
C ALA A 385 21.76 -8.04 -14.54
N HIS A 386 22.93 -8.47 -15.02
CA HIS A 386 23.55 -7.89 -16.23
C HIS A 386 22.93 -8.37 -17.56
N SER A 387 22.26 -9.53 -17.59
CA SER A 387 21.62 -10.06 -18.80
C SER A 387 20.66 -11.22 -18.50
N GLY A 388 19.83 -11.58 -19.49
CA GLY A 388 18.98 -12.76 -19.47
C GLY A 388 17.48 -12.45 -19.40
N ASP A 389 16.69 -13.52 -19.54
CA ASP A 389 15.23 -13.46 -19.66
C ASP A 389 14.56 -12.71 -18.52
N GLY A 390 15.03 -12.91 -17.28
CA GLY A 390 14.50 -12.20 -16.12
C GLY A 390 14.69 -10.67 -16.20
N VAL A 391 15.78 -10.21 -16.80
CA VAL A 391 16.02 -8.77 -17.02
C VAL A 391 15.04 -8.22 -18.06
N ALA A 392 14.76 -8.98 -19.12
CA ALA A 392 13.79 -8.58 -20.13
C ALA A 392 12.37 -8.49 -19.55
N ALA A 393 11.94 -9.51 -18.80
CA ALA A 393 10.64 -9.51 -18.12
C ALA A 393 10.52 -8.39 -17.08
N SER A 394 11.56 -8.15 -16.28
CA SER A 394 11.62 -7.02 -15.33
C SER A 394 11.49 -5.66 -16.04
N ASN A 395 12.17 -5.48 -17.17
CA ASN A 395 12.05 -4.27 -17.99
C ASN A 395 10.64 -4.06 -18.54
N LEU A 396 9.91 -5.14 -18.87
CA LEU A 396 8.53 -5.05 -19.29
C LEU A 396 7.65 -4.48 -18.17
N PHE A 397 7.75 -5.01 -16.95
CA PHE A 397 7.00 -4.52 -15.79
C PHE A 397 7.35 -3.07 -15.44
N HIS A 398 8.63 -2.72 -15.48
CA HIS A 398 9.08 -1.35 -15.30
C HIS A 398 8.41 -0.42 -16.32
N THR A 399 8.43 -0.79 -17.61
CA THR A 399 7.82 0.02 -18.68
C THR A 399 6.31 0.17 -18.46
N ILE A 400 5.61 -0.93 -18.18
CA ILE A 400 4.17 -0.93 -17.90
C ILE A 400 3.82 -0.01 -16.71
N ALA A 401 4.59 -0.10 -15.63
CA ALA A 401 4.36 0.75 -14.45
C ALA A 401 4.58 2.24 -14.77
N CYS A 402 5.64 2.58 -15.49
CA CYS A 402 5.88 3.96 -15.93
C CYS A 402 4.74 4.48 -16.81
N ASP A 403 4.31 3.71 -17.81
CA ASP A 403 3.22 4.10 -18.71
C ASP A 403 1.90 4.29 -17.93
N VAL A 404 1.59 3.41 -16.97
CA VAL A 404 0.37 3.55 -16.15
C VAL A 404 0.43 4.74 -15.20
N ILE A 405 1.58 4.99 -14.57
CA ILE A 405 1.75 6.15 -13.67
C ILE A 405 1.63 7.47 -14.46
N GLN A 406 2.17 7.53 -15.67
CA GLN A 406 2.18 8.74 -16.49
C GLN A 406 0.84 8.98 -17.20
N ASP A 407 0.27 7.94 -17.81
CA ASP A 407 -0.89 8.07 -18.70
C ASP A 407 -2.21 7.59 -18.10
N GLY A 408 -2.17 6.96 -16.93
CA GLY A 408 -3.35 6.47 -16.21
C GLY A 408 -4.16 5.49 -17.05
N SER A 409 -5.46 5.77 -17.22
CA SER A 409 -6.39 4.94 -18.01
C SER A 409 -6.06 4.88 -19.51
N ARG A 410 -5.20 5.77 -20.01
CA ARG A 410 -4.77 5.83 -21.42
C ARG A 410 -3.48 5.04 -21.68
N ALA A 411 -2.89 4.45 -20.64
CA ALA A 411 -1.64 3.72 -20.76
C ALA A 411 -1.78 2.51 -21.71
N VAL A 412 -0.84 2.42 -22.65
CA VAL A 412 -0.80 1.37 -23.67
C VAL A 412 0.57 0.71 -23.73
N LEU A 413 0.59 -0.60 -23.90
CA LEU A 413 1.80 -1.37 -24.16
C LEU A 413 2.09 -1.36 -25.66
N LYS A 414 3.28 -0.89 -26.07
CA LYS A 414 3.68 -0.81 -27.48
C LYS A 414 4.28 -2.13 -27.98
N ARG A 415 3.86 -2.58 -29.17
CA ARG A 415 4.32 -3.82 -29.81
C ARG A 415 5.83 -3.85 -29.98
N GLU A 416 6.39 -2.76 -30.51
CA GLU A 416 7.82 -2.61 -30.76
C GLU A 416 8.64 -2.86 -29.50
N ARG A 417 8.19 -2.34 -28.35
CA ARG A 417 8.87 -2.52 -27.07
C ARG A 417 8.89 -3.98 -26.64
N VAL A 418 7.78 -4.70 -26.82
CA VAL A 418 7.68 -6.14 -26.52
C VAL A 418 8.62 -6.93 -27.44
N GLN A 419 8.69 -6.59 -28.73
CA GLN A 419 9.61 -7.23 -29.68
C GLN A 419 11.08 -7.02 -29.29
N GLN A 420 11.46 -5.78 -28.94
CA GLN A 420 12.82 -5.48 -28.48
C GLN A 420 13.22 -6.28 -27.23
N LEU A 421 12.30 -6.45 -26.28
CA LEU A 421 12.55 -7.26 -25.08
C LEU A 421 12.61 -8.75 -25.40
N ARG A 422 11.73 -9.24 -26.29
CA ARG A 422 11.70 -10.64 -26.73
C ARG A 422 13.00 -11.09 -27.40
N VAL A 423 13.62 -10.24 -28.21
CA VAL A 423 14.90 -10.54 -28.88
C VAL A 423 16.05 -10.74 -27.88
N ARG A 424 15.92 -10.21 -26.66
CA ARG A 424 16.91 -10.39 -25.58
C ARG A 424 16.73 -11.68 -24.80
N CYS A 425 15.65 -12.43 -25.04
CA CYS A 425 15.38 -13.70 -24.38
C CYS A 425 16.01 -14.86 -25.14
N ALA A 426 16.39 -15.91 -24.40
CA ALA A 426 16.76 -17.18 -25.00
C ALA A 426 15.56 -17.79 -25.74
N ASP A 427 15.84 -18.49 -26.86
CA ASP A 427 14.79 -19.15 -27.62
C ASP A 427 14.18 -20.31 -26.83
N GLN A 428 12.86 -20.48 -26.98
CA GLN A 428 12.05 -21.55 -26.35
C GLN A 428 12.00 -21.53 -24.81
N GLY A 429 12.52 -20.49 -24.16
CA GLY A 429 12.37 -20.28 -22.72
C GLY A 429 10.94 -19.91 -22.32
N ILE A 430 10.55 -20.21 -21.08
CA ILE A 430 9.20 -19.90 -20.55
C ILE A 430 8.88 -18.41 -20.73
N ILE A 431 9.80 -17.53 -20.34
CA ILE A 431 9.64 -16.08 -20.49
C ILE A 431 9.48 -15.69 -21.97
N SER A 432 10.29 -16.27 -22.85
CA SER A 432 10.21 -16.03 -24.29
C SER A 432 8.85 -16.41 -24.89
N ASN A 433 8.28 -17.54 -24.44
CA ASN A 433 6.96 -18.01 -24.86
C ASN A 433 5.84 -17.07 -24.37
N GLU A 434 5.95 -16.52 -23.15
CA GLU A 434 4.98 -15.53 -22.68
C GLU A 434 5.07 -14.23 -23.48
N PHE A 435 6.27 -13.79 -23.85
CA PHE A 435 6.45 -12.65 -24.76
C PHE A 435 5.85 -12.92 -26.16
N ASP A 436 6.05 -14.12 -26.72
CA ASP A 436 5.45 -14.51 -28.01
C ASP A 436 3.91 -14.54 -27.93
N GLY A 437 3.37 -14.98 -26.79
CA GLY A 437 1.95 -14.91 -26.48
C GLY A 437 1.44 -13.46 -26.46
N ILE A 438 2.15 -12.56 -25.78
CA ILE A 438 1.83 -11.13 -25.77
C ILE A 438 1.90 -10.54 -27.19
N LEU A 439 2.94 -10.87 -27.98
CA LEU A 439 3.08 -10.40 -29.36
C LEU A 439 1.92 -10.87 -30.25
N THR A 440 1.40 -12.07 -30.01
CA THR A 440 0.23 -12.60 -30.71
C THR A 440 -1.04 -11.80 -30.37
N LEU A 441 -1.17 -11.29 -29.13
CA LEU A 441 -2.34 -10.49 -28.73
C LEU A 441 -2.46 -9.18 -29.50
N PHE A 442 -1.36 -8.63 -30.03
CA PHE A 442 -1.41 -7.42 -30.84
C PHE A 442 -2.14 -7.63 -32.16
N GLY A 443 -2.10 -8.84 -32.75
CA GLY A 443 -2.59 -9.06 -34.11
C GLY A 443 -1.94 -8.07 -35.09
N ASP A 444 -2.75 -7.21 -35.69
CA ASP A 444 -2.31 -6.13 -36.59
C ASP A 444 -2.09 -4.78 -35.88
N ASP A 445 -2.53 -4.66 -34.61
CA ASP A 445 -2.40 -3.43 -33.84
C ASP A 445 -0.94 -3.18 -33.42
N SER A 446 -0.61 -1.89 -33.21
CA SER A 446 0.70 -1.44 -32.74
C SER A 446 0.78 -1.25 -31.22
N SER A 447 -0.38 -1.21 -30.54
CA SER A 447 -0.50 -0.93 -29.11
C SER A 447 -1.65 -1.72 -28.48
N LEU A 448 -1.50 -2.14 -27.22
CA LEU A 448 -2.57 -2.77 -26.43
C LEU A 448 -2.89 -1.93 -25.18
N PRO A 449 -4.16 -1.77 -24.79
CA PRO A 449 -4.48 -1.16 -23.50
C PRO A 449 -3.93 -2.05 -22.36
N ILE A 450 -3.30 -1.42 -21.37
CA ILE A 450 -2.77 -2.11 -20.18
C ILE A 450 -3.92 -2.36 -19.20
N LEU A 451 -4.57 -1.28 -18.77
CA LEU A 451 -5.70 -1.34 -17.85
C LEU A 451 -6.96 -1.86 -18.57
N GLY A 452 -7.79 -2.62 -17.85
CA GLY A 452 -8.99 -3.25 -18.40
C GLY A 452 -8.74 -4.44 -19.34
N ASN A 453 -7.48 -4.91 -19.47
CA ASN A 453 -7.10 -6.00 -20.36
C ASN A 453 -6.79 -7.32 -19.59
N PRO A 454 -7.81 -8.15 -19.29
CA PRO A 454 -7.60 -9.40 -18.55
C PRO A 454 -6.84 -10.46 -19.35
N VAL A 455 -6.79 -10.36 -20.69
CA VAL A 455 -6.07 -11.32 -21.54
C VAL A 455 -4.58 -11.08 -21.46
N LEU A 456 -4.14 -9.82 -21.60
CA LEU A 456 -2.75 -9.42 -21.35
C LEU A 456 -2.32 -9.79 -19.92
N ASN A 457 -3.18 -9.54 -18.94
CA ASN A 457 -2.90 -9.86 -17.54
C ASN A 457 -2.50 -11.31 -17.30
N LYS A 458 -3.08 -12.28 -18.04
CA LYS A 458 -2.72 -13.69 -17.88
C LYS A 458 -1.22 -13.94 -18.16
N PHE A 459 -0.70 -13.35 -19.24
CA PHE A 459 0.72 -13.46 -19.58
C PHE A 459 1.60 -12.71 -18.57
N LEU A 460 1.14 -11.54 -18.11
CA LEU A 460 1.86 -10.79 -17.07
C LEU A 460 1.91 -11.56 -15.74
N GLU A 461 0.85 -12.24 -15.32
CA GLU A 461 0.87 -13.10 -14.11
C GLU A 461 1.86 -14.25 -14.21
N ASN A 462 1.93 -14.88 -15.39
CA ASN A 462 2.91 -15.92 -15.67
C ASN A 462 4.34 -15.36 -15.59
N LEU A 463 4.61 -14.23 -16.25
CA LEU A 463 5.91 -13.56 -16.21
C LEU A 463 6.31 -13.14 -14.79
N ALA A 464 5.39 -12.57 -14.00
CA ALA A 464 5.65 -12.17 -12.62
C ALA A 464 6.05 -13.37 -11.76
N SER A 465 5.48 -14.55 -12.02
CA SER A 465 5.84 -15.80 -11.34
C SER A 465 7.27 -16.26 -11.67
N GLN A 466 7.73 -16.03 -12.90
CA GLN A 466 9.11 -16.34 -13.31
C GLN A 466 10.16 -15.41 -12.68
N LEU A 467 9.75 -14.22 -12.19
CA LEU A 467 10.66 -13.26 -11.56
C LEU A 467 10.96 -13.55 -10.08
N LEU A 468 10.24 -14.48 -9.44
CA LEU A 468 10.40 -14.78 -8.01
C LEU A 468 11.83 -15.17 -7.60
N PRO A 469 12.56 -16.04 -8.34
CA PRO A 469 13.92 -16.40 -7.96
C PRO A 469 14.89 -15.20 -8.03
N TYR A 470 14.68 -14.29 -8.98
CA TYR A 470 15.47 -13.08 -9.14
C TYR A 470 15.25 -12.11 -7.98
N ILE A 471 13.98 -11.91 -7.58
CA ILE A 471 13.63 -11.11 -6.40
C ILE A 471 14.24 -11.73 -5.13
N ALA A 472 14.15 -13.05 -4.96
CA ALA A 472 14.74 -13.73 -3.81
C ALA A 472 16.26 -13.54 -3.72
N LYS A 473 16.96 -13.52 -4.87
CA LYS A 473 18.39 -13.19 -4.93
C LYS A 473 18.65 -11.73 -4.55
N ALA A 474 17.87 -10.79 -5.09
CA ALA A 474 18.02 -9.37 -4.80
C ALA A 474 17.78 -9.05 -3.32
N ILE A 475 16.74 -9.66 -2.72
CA ILE A 475 16.39 -9.51 -1.29
C ILE A 475 17.57 -9.87 -0.37
N LYS A 476 18.34 -10.91 -0.67
CA LYS A 476 19.55 -11.27 0.12
C LYS A 476 20.61 -10.17 0.11
N THR A 477 20.67 -9.38 -0.96
CA THR A 477 21.58 -8.23 -1.06
C THR A 477 21.05 -7.07 -0.22
N VAL A 478 19.73 -6.81 -0.29
CA VAL A 478 19.07 -5.78 0.52
C VAL A 478 19.27 -6.07 2.02
N ALA A 479 19.13 -7.33 2.46
CA ALA A 479 19.34 -7.70 3.86
C ALA A 479 20.73 -7.31 4.36
N LYS A 480 21.78 -7.61 3.59
CA LYS A 480 23.16 -7.22 3.91
C LYS A 480 23.38 -5.71 3.92
N LEU A 481 22.70 -4.98 3.03
CA LEU A 481 22.78 -3.53 2.97
C LEU A 481 22.12 -2.89 4.19
N ILE A 482 20.93 -3.35 4.56
CA ILE A 482 20.28 -2.95 5.81
C ILE A 482 21.18 -3.29 7.00
N GLU A 483 21.69 -4.52 7.12
CA GLU A 483 22.64 -4.85 8.19
C GLU A 483 23.82 -3.89 8.24
N LYS A 484 24.38 -3.53 7.08
CA LYS A 484 25.47 -2.57 7.01
C LYS A 484 25.04 -1.17 7.46
N GLU A 485 23.95 -0.61 6.96
CA GLU A 485 23.47 0.72 7.38
C GLU A 485 23.15 0.79 8.88
N PHE A 486 22.71 -0.32 9.47
CA PHE A 486 22.33 -0.39 10.89
C PHE A 486 23.47 -0.81 11.84
N VAL A 487 24.57 -1.40 11.34
CA VAL A 487 25.72 -1.86 12.14
C VAL A 487 27.00 -1.06 11.84
N SER A 488 27.05 -0.35 10.71
CA SER A 488 28.20 0.45 10.31
C SER A 488 28.12 1.87 10.89
N PRO A 489 29.25 2.48 11.25
CA PRO A 489 29.34 3.92 11.46
C PRO A 489 28.73 4.66 10.28
N ALA A 490 27.77 5.55 10.53
CA ALA A 490 27.47 6.60 9.58
C ALA A 490 28.56 7.68 9.68
N VAL A 491 28.85 8.25 8.52
CA VAL A 491 30.00 9.07 8.10
C VAL A 491 30.31 10.25 9.00
#